data_AF-A0A125QKH1-F1
#
_entry.id   AF-A0A125QKH1-F1
#
_cell.length_a   1.000
_cell.length_b   1.000
_cell.length_c   1.000
_cell.angle_alpha   90.00
_cell.angle_beta   90.00
_cell.angle_gamma   90.00
#
_symmetry.space_group_name_H-M   'P 1'
#
loop_
_entity.id
_entity.type
_entity.pdbx_description
1 polymer ?
#
loop_
_entity_poly.entity_id
_entity_poly.type
_entity_poly.pdbx_seq_one_letter_code
_entity_poly.pdbx_strand_id
1 'polypeptide(L)'
;MENPGPEEPIGVLREFVSRFGDKRLMSTSANVVTYTAALYNVIGSTHDPKIPGYPSWTYLLQQLGIGVGTNDHCYVDPQTSDHSHPAFQVGGHMTPNMDGTVPSSNICYLMPLCKWHNGKGNNHVAFAHSLTQILELHGYMTSEPAATFMARLSGQAPAALVFAADEGLNFQTLSDEDFTRLQSGSLADAIGPHVPENHIVLRRREDGKGLFYTVEQTQLG
;
A
#
# COMPACT_ATOMS: atom_id res chain seq x y z
N MET A 1 2.21 2.28 27.56
CA MET A 1 1.75 1.42 26.45
C MET A 1 2.96 0.68 25.98
N GLU A 2 3.01 -0.61 26.29
CA GLU A 2 4.07 -1.50 25.84
C GLU A 2 4.08 -1.50 24.31
N ASN A 3 5.26 -1.38 23.71
CA ASN A 3 5.42 -1.72 22.30
C ASN A 3 4.96 -3.18 22.16
N PRO A 4 3.95 -3.51 21.33
CA PRO A 4 3.85 -4.88 20.88
C PRO A 4 5.20 -5.19 20.24
N GLY A 5 5.86 -6.28 20.67
CA GLY A 5 7.09 -6.74 20.03
C GLY A 5 6.88 -6.86 18.51
N PRO A 6 7.95 -6.91 17.71
CA PRO A 6 7.80 -7.14 16.28
C PRO A 6 6.91 -8.37 16.07
N GLU A 7 5.75 -8.18 15.43
CA GLU A 7 4.85 -9.27 15.12
C GLU A 7 5.63 -10.33 14.35
N GLU A 8 5.51 -11.59 14.78
CA GLU A 8 6.23 -12.68 14.16
C GLU A 8 5.85 -12.74 12.67
N PRO A 9 6.83 -12.72 11.73
CA PRO A 9 6.53 -12.54 10.32
C PRO A 9 5.55 -13.59 9.76
N ILE A 10 5.61 -14.82 10.27
CA ILE A 10 4.64 -15.87 9.92
C ILE A 10 3.21 -15.53 10.36
N GLY A 11 3.03 -14.93 11.53
CA GLY A 11 1.74 -14.47 12.03
C GLY A 11 1.14 -13.41 11.11
N VAL A 12 1.97 -12.48 10.64
CA VAL A 12 1.59 -11.44 9.67
C VAL A 12 1.12 -12.05 8.34
N LEU A 13 1.83 -13.05 7.80
CA LEU A 13 1.39 -13.76 6.59
C LEU A 13 0.09 -14.54 6.80
N ARG A 14 -0.07 -15.21 7.94
CA ARG A 14 -1.32 -15.93 8.28
C ARG A 14 -2.50 -14.98 8.36
N GLU A 15 -2.33 -13.81 8.98
CA GLU A 15 -3.38 -12.80 9.03
C GLU A 15 -3.72 -12.29 7.62
N PHE A 16 -2.72 -12.01 6.80
CA PHE A 16 -2.94 -11.61 5.41
C PHE A 16 -3.75 -12.65 4.63
N VAL A 17 -3.37 -13.93 4.70
CA VAL A 17 -4.10 -15.02 4.03
C VAL A 17 -5.51 -15.17 4.60
N SER A 18 -5.69 -15.07 5.92
CA SER A 18 -7.02 -15.14 6.53
C SER A 18 -7.96 -14.03 6.05
N ARG A 19 -7.43 -12.81 5.86
CA ARG A 19 -8.21 -11.64 5.42
C ARG A 19 -8.43 -11.61 3.91
N PHE A 20 -7.43 -12.03 3.13
CA PHE A 20 -7.33 -11.73 1.71
C PHE A 20 -7.09 -12.94 0.80
N GLY A 21 -6.87 -14.13 1.35
CA GLY A 21 -6.48 -15.35 0.61
C GLY A 21 -7.44 -15.70 -0.52
N ASP A 22 -8.74 -15.59 -0.28
CA ASP A 22 -9.78 -15.89 -1.27
C ASP A 22 -10.24 -14.66 -2.07
N LYS A 23 -9.54 -13.52 -1.93
CA LYS A 23 -9.94 -12.25 -2.54
C LYS A 23 -9.19 -11.99 -3.84
N ARG A 24 -9.83 -11.19 -4.70
CA ARG A 24 -9.17 -10.53 -5.82
C ARG A 24 -8.40 -9.32 -5.27
N LEU A 25 -7.08 -9.32 -5.42
CA LEU A 25 -6.20 -8.23 -4.97
C LEU A 25 -5.80 -7.40 -6.18
N MET A 26 -6.22 -6.14 -6.27
CA MET A 26 -5.85 -5.31 -7.43
C MET A 26 -4.33 -5.11 -7.52
N SER A 27 -3.77 -4.96 -8.71
CA SER A 27 -2.36 -4.53 -8.82
C SER A 27 -2.20 -3.15 -8.20
N THR A 28 -1.07 -2.91 -7.54
CA THR A 28 -0.78 -1.62 -6.93
C THR A 28 -0.20 -0.68 -7.97
N SER A 29 -0.80 0.49 -8.13
CA SER A 29 -0.33 1.55 -9.01
C SER A 29 -0.66 2.92 -8.43
N ALA A 30 -0.04 3.97 -8.97
CA ALA A 30 -0.25 5.33 -8.53
C ALA A 30 -0.47 6.25 -9.73
N ASN A 31 -1.52 7.08 -9.69
CA ASN A 31 -1.83 8.05 -10.74
C ASN A 31 -2.01 9.43 -10.13
N VAL A 32 -1.41 10.46 -10.74
CA VAL A 32 -1.73 11.85 -10.37
C VAL A 32 -3.12 12.17 -10.90
N VAL A 33 -4.03 12.56 -10.01
CA VAL A 33 -5.41 12.88 -10.35
C VAL A 33 -5.82 14.23 -9.78
N THR A 34 -6.88 14.79 -10.36
CA THR A 34 -7.61 15.91 -9.76
C THR A 34 -8.78 15.33 -8.96
N TYR A 35 -8.78 15.54 -7.65
CA TYR A 35 -9.87 15.18 -6.75
C TYR A 35 -10.29 16.41 -5.96
N THR A 36 -11.60 16.67 -5.86
CA THR A 36 -12.12 17.92 -5.27
C THR A 36 -13.14 17.68 -4.16
N ALA A 37 -13.59 16.43 -3.99
CA ALA A 37 -14.51 16.08 -2.93
C ALA A 37 -13.77 15.97 -1.60
N ALA A 38 -14.50 16.11 -0.49
CA ALA A 38 -13.91 15.99 0.83
C ALA A 38 -13.33 14.59 1.05
N LEU A 39 -12.21 14.55 1.78
CA LEU A 39 -11.48 13.34 2.13
C LEU A 39 -11.33 13.21 3.65
N TYR A 40 -11.12 11.99 4.13
CA TYR A 40 -10.92 11.63 5.53
C TYR A 40 -9.62 10.85 5.69
N ASN A 41 -8.97 10.91 6.86
CA ASN A 41 -7.76 10.10 7.08
C ASN A 41 -8.09 8.61 7.03
N VAL A 42 -7.21 7.83 6.41
CA VAL A 42 -7.22 6.37 6.53
C VAL A 42 -6.76 5.98 7.93
N ILE A 43 -7.59 5.21 8.62
CA ILE A 43 -7.27 4.68 9.96
C ILE A 43 -6.39 3.45 9.79
N GLY A 44 -5.26 3.39 10.51
CA GLY A 44 -4.34 2.25 10.47
C GLY A 44 -3.17 2.38 9.48
N SER A 45 -3.02 3.53 8.81
CA SER A 45 -1.96 3.84 7.84
C SER A 45 -0.57 4.10 8.45
N THR A 46 -0.41 3.96 9.77
CA THR A 46 0.85 4.28 10.47
C THR A 46 2.01 3.35 10.07
N HIS A 47 1.69 2.12 9.67
CA HIS A 47 2.66 1.09 9.33
C HIS A 47 2.76 0.84 7.81
N ASP A 48 2.31 1.81 7.01
CA ASP A 48 2.28 1.66 5.56
C ASP A 48 3.69 1.44 4.97
N PRO A 49 3.79 0.67 3.87
CA PRO A 49 5.05 0.33 3.24
C PRO A 49 5.89 1.55 2.87
N LYS A 50 7.20 1.38 2.92
CA LYS A 50 8.12 2.23 2.16
C LYS A 50 8.15 1.74 0.71
N ILE A 51 8.07 2.66 -0.24
CA ILE A 51 8.11 2.36 -1.67
C ILE A 51 9.58 2.40 -2.15
N PRO A 52 10.12 1.35 -2.78
CA PRO A 52 11.47 1.36 -3.33
C PRO A 52 11.71 2.53 -4.28
N GLY A 53 12.90 3.12 -4.17
CA GLY A 53 13.24 4.34 -4.90
C GLY A 53 12.71 5.63 -4.26
N TYR A 54 11.81 5.54 -3.26
CA TYR A 54 11.25 6.70 -2.57
C TYR A 54 11.48 6.59 -1.05
N PRO A 55 12.30 7.48 -0.44
CA PRO A 55 12.58 7.44 1.00
C PRO A 55 11.35 7.70 1.88
N SER A 56 10.30 8.32 1.35
CA SER A 56 9.03 8.57 2.04
C SER A 56 7.89 8.84 1.06
N TRP A 57 6.65 8.71 1.55
CA TRP A 57 5.44 9.13 0.84
C TRP A 57 5.45 10.62 0.48
N THR A 58 5.98 11.46 1.38
CA THR A 58 6.20 12.89 1.10
C THR A 58 7.12 13.09 -0.10
N TYR A 59 8.23 12.36 -0.15
CA TYR A 59 9.17 12.45 -1.27
C TYR A 59 8.54 11.97 -2.58
N LEU A 60 7.72 10.90 -2.55
CA LEU A 60 6.95 10.46 -3.72
C LEU A 60 6.04 11.56 -4.27
N LEU A 61 5.27 12.24 -3.40
CA LEU A 61 4.43 13.37 -3.81
C LEU A 61 5.25 14.47 -4.47
N GLN A 62 6.38 14.84 -3.86
CA GLN A 62 7.25 15.90 -4.36
C GLN A 62 7.88 15.56 -5.72
N GLN A 63 8.30 14.32 -5.93
CA GLN A 63 8.82 13.86 -7.23
C GLN A 63 7.76 13.92 -8.33
N LEU A 64 6.48 13.77 -7.97
CA LEU A 64 5.35 13.88 -8.88
C LEU A 64 4.82 15.31 -9.03
N GLY A 65 5.53 16.32 -8.48
CA GLY A 65 5.15 17.72 -8.56
C GLY A 65 4.00 18.13 -7.63
N ILE A 66 3.64 17.29 -6.67
CA ILE A 66 2.58 17.56 -5.68
C ILE A 66 3.24 18.05 -4.39
N GLY A 67 2.74 19.15 -3.82
CA GLY A 67 3.30 19.70 -2.57
C GLY A 67 4.66 20.37 -2.76
N VAL A 68 4.91 21.03 -3.90
CA VAL A 68 6.18 21.72 -4.23
C VAL A 68 5.95 23.17 -4.67
N GLY A 69 7.01 23.98 -4.63
CA GLY A 69 6.98 25.37 -5.08
C GLY A 69 6.01 26.22 -4.24
N THR A 70 5.10 26.94 -4.88
CA THR A 70 4.06 27.72 -4.18
C THR A 70 3.00 26.85 -3.50
N ASN A 71 3.01 25.54 -3.75
CA ASN A 71 2.06 24.57 -3.23
C ASN A 71 2.66 23.68 -2.13
N ASP A 72 3.80 24.03 -1.53
CA ASP A 72 4.51 23.23 -0.50
C ASP A 72 3.88 23.25 0.91
N HIS A 73 2.58 23.51 0.98
CA HIS A 73 1.80 23.61 2.21
C HIS A 73 0.82 22.44 2.35
N CYS A 74 0.24 22.28 3.53
CA CYS A 74 -0.84 21.33 3.75
C CYS A 74 -2.08 21.76 2.92
N TYR A 75 -2.74 20.81 2.26
CA TYR A 75 -3.80 21.10 1.29
C TYR A 75 -5.17 21.36 1.92
N VAL A 76 -5.36 20.99 3.20
CA VAL A 76 -6.59 21.29 3.92
C VAL A 76 -6.71 22.79 4.11
N ASP A 77 -7.87 23.36 3.80
CA ASP A 77 -8.07 24.80 3.98
C ASP A 77 -7.99 25.15 5.49
N PRO A 78 -7.33 26.26 5.85
CA PRO A 78 -7.22 26.66 7.26
C PRO A 78 -8.61 26.92 7.85
N GLN A 79 -8.91 26.31 8.99
CA GLN A 79 -10.22 26.45 9.65
C GLN A 79 -10.50 27.85 10.22
N THR A 80 -9.49 28.72 10.27
CA THR A 80 -9.59 30.10 10.78
C THR A 80 -8.81 31.05 9.88
N SER A 81 -9.33 32.27 9.68
CA SER A 81 -8.82 33.31 8.77
C SER A 81 -7.40 33.79 9.04
N ASP A 82 -6.84 33.49 10.21
CA ASP A 82 -5.68 34.21 10.74
C ASP A 82 -4.35 33.48 10.55
N HIS A 83 -4.31 32.32 9.88
CA HIS A 83 -3.16 31.42 10.03
C HIS A 83 -2.41 31.07 8.75
N SER A 84 -1.11 31.41 8.78
CA SER A 84 -0.06 30.67 8.09
C SER A 84 -0.30 29.17 8.27
N HIS A 85 -0.72 28.53 7.19
CA HIS A 85 -1.00 27.11 7.20
C HIS A 85 0.34 26.34 7.28
N PRO A 86 0.51 25.38 8.21
CA PRO A 86 1.78 24.71 8.38
C PRO A 86 2.21 23.99 7.09
N ALA A 87 3.52 23.95 6.87
CA ALA A 87 4.12 23.28 5.73
C ALA A 87 3.64 21.82 5.60
N PHE A 88 3.63 21.33 4.37
CA PHE A 88 3.49 19.92 4.08
C PHE A 88 4.63 19.15 4.78
N GLN A 89 4.27 18.29 5.71
CA GLN A 89 5.24 17.53 6.51
C GLN A 89 5.05 16.02 6.37
N VAL A 90 3.85 15.58 5.98
CA VAL A 90 3.49 14.16 5.87
C VAL A 90 2.60 13.92 4.66
N GLY A 91 2.85 12.86 3.90
CA GLY A 91 1.89 12.34 2.92
C GLY A 91 0.78 11.61 3.68
N GLY A 92 -0.39 12.23 3.79
CA GLY A 92 -1.54 11.63 4.47
C GLY A 92 -2.25 10.65 3.55
N HIS A 93 -2.45 9.42 3.99
CA HIS A 93 -3.33 8.46 3.32
C HIS A 93 -4.77 8.84 3.60
N MET A 94 -5.54 9.01 2.53
CA MET A 94 -6.88 9.59 2.54
C MET A 94 -7.89 8.66 1.88
N THR A 95 -9.13 8.71 2.32
CA THR A 95 -10.25 7.94 1.77
C THR A 95 -11.50 8.81 1.66
N PRO A 96 -12.38 8.57 0.67
CA PRO A 96 -13.71 9.17 0.65
C PRO A 96 -14.64 8.65 1.77
N ASN A 97 -14.27 7.54 2.42
CA ASN A 97 -15.10 6.93 3.46
C ASN A 97 -14.88 7.62 4.81
N MET A 98 -15.96 8.14 5.40
CA MET A 98 -15.93 8.84 6.70
C MET A 98 -15.44 7.96 7.86
N ASP A 99 -15.60 6.64 7.75
CA ASP A 99 -15.11 5.69 8.75
C ASP A 99 -13.59 5.45 8.66
N GLY A 100 -12.91 6.05 7.68
CA GLY A 100 -11.47 5.94 7.49
C GLY A 100 -11.01 4.61 6.91
N THR A 101 -11.92 3.77 6.41
CA THR A 101 -11.58 2.47 5.81
C THR A 101 -11.26 2.58 4.32
N VAL A 102 -10.34 1.74 3.84
CA VAL A 102 -10.12 1.50 2.41
C VAL A 102 -10.40 0.03 2.12
N PRO A 103 -11.56 -0.30 1.52
CA PRO A 103 -11.85 -1.66 1.07
C PRO A 103 -10.77 -2.18 0.11
N SER A 104 -10.53 -3.48 0.09
CA SER A 104 -9.41 -4.09 -0.66
C SER A 104 -9.44 -3.91 -2.18
N SER A 105 -10.58 -3.48 -2.74
CA SER A 105 -10.76 -3.16 -4.16
C SER A 105 -10.78 -1.65 -4.44
N ASN A 106 -10.63 -0.82 -3.41
CA ASN A 106 -10.84 0.61 -3.48
C ASN A 106 -9.54 1.39 -3.56
N ILE A 107 -9.75 2.66 -3.88
CA ILE A 107 -8.73 3.66 -4.02
C ILE A 107 -8.42 4.25 -2.65
N CYS A 108 -7.13 4.34 -2.33
CA CYS A 108 -6.63 5.26 -1.33
C CYS A 108 -6.07 6.48 -2.06
N TYR A 109 -6.17 7.66 -1.46
CA TYR A 109 -5.49 8.84 -1.97
C TYR A 109 -4.30 9.18 -1.06
N LEU A 110 -3.30 9.87 -1.60
CA LEU A 110 -2.20 10.43 -0.85
C LEU A 110 -2.17 11.94 -1.11
N MET A 111 -2.33 12.71 -0.04
CA MET A 111 -2.49 14.16 -0.08
C MET A 111 -1.46 14.85 0.82
N PRO A 112 -0.92 16.02 0.41
CA PRO A 112 -0.08 16.83 1.28
C PRO A 112 -0.80 17.27 2.56
N LEU A 113 -0.34 16.77 3.70
CA LEU A 113 -0.86 17.13 5.02
C LEU A 113 0.24 17.66 5.96
N CYS A 114 -0.20 18.45 6.94
CA CYS A 114 0.60 18.75 8.12
C CYS A 114 0.37 17.69 9.20
N LYS A 115 1.26 17.62 10.19
CA LYS A 115 1.16 16.66 11.30
C LYS A 115 -0.15 16.75 12.08
N TRP A 116 -0.71 17.96 12.20
CA TRP A 116 -1.95 18.16 12.95
C TRP A 116 -3.15 17.52 12.23
N HIS A 117 -3.34 17.83 10.93
CA HIS A 117 -4.41 17.24 10.13
C HIS A 117 -4.28 15.73 9.98
N ASN A 118 -3.06 15.21 9.86
CA ASN A 118 -2.81 13.76 9.82
C ASN A 118 -2.85 13.07 11.21
N GLY A 119 -3.27 13.78 12.26
CA GLY A 119 -3.36 13.25 13.62
C GLY A 119 -4.63 12.43 13.85
N LYS A 120 -4.56 11.45 14.77
CA LYS A 120 -5.68 10.56 15.13
C LYS A 120 -6.97 11.30 15.55
N GLY A 121 -6.83 12.50 16.12
CA GLY A 121 -7.98 13.33 16.51
C GLY A 121 -8.83 13.80 15.34
N ASN A 122 -8.33 13.69 14.10
CA ASN A 122 -9.00 14.16 12.88
C ASN A 122 -9.47 13.01 11.96
N ASN A 123 -9.46 11.75 12.42
CA ASN A 123 -9.75 10.60 11.55
C ASN A 123 -11.13 10.62 10.87
N HIS A 124 -12.14 11.18 11.54
CA HIS A 124 -13.51 11.27 11.05
C HIS A 124 -13.89 12.70 10.63
N VAL A 125 -12.90 13.59 10.52
CA VAL A 125 -13.10 14.98 10.13
C VAL A 125 -12.97 15.07 8.62
N ALA A 126 -13.99 15.61 7.96
CA ALA A 126 -13.95 15.88 6.54
C ALA A 126 -12.97 17.03 6.27
N PHE A 127 -12.02 16.81 5.36
CA PHE A 127 -11.12 17.86 4.90
C PHE A 127 -11.62 18.43 3.57
N ALA A 128 -12.07 19.68 3.63
CA ALA A 128 -12.15 20.52 2.44
C ALA A 128 -10.74 20.96 2.04
N HIS A 129 -10.46 20.96 0.74
CA HIS A 129 -9.16 21.35 0.21
C HIS A 129 -9.32 22.05 -1.13
N SER A 130 -8.53 23.10 -1.34
CA SER A 130 -8.57 23.94 -2.54
C SER A 130 -7.54 23.51 -3.60
N LEU A 131 -6.48 22.82 -3.19
CA LEU A 131 -5.53 22.19 -4.10
C LEU A 131 -5.95 20.75 -4.36
N THR A 132 -6.13 20.41 -5.63
CA THR A 132 -6.87 19.22 -6.05
C THR A 132 -6.00 18.15 -6.69
N GLN A 133 -4.75 18.48 -7.06
CA GLN A 133 -3.81 17.50 -7.57
C GLN A 133 -3.27 16.64 -6.44
N ILE A 134 -3.73 15.39 -6.37
CA ILE A 134 -3.34 14.41 -5.37
C ILE A 134 -2.92 13.11 -6.06
N LEU A 135 -2.37 12.18 -5.29
CA LEU A 135 -1.96 10.89 -5.83
C LEU A 135 -3.03 9.84 -5.49
N GLU A 136 -3.57 9.21 -6.53
CA GLU A 136 -4.50 8.09 -6.42
C GLU A 136 -3.73 6.78 -6.36
N LEU A 137 -3.85 6.04 -5.26
CA LEU A 137 -3.22 4.74 -5.00
C LEU A 137 -4.25 3.63 -5.23
N HIS A 138 -4.03 2.83 -6.26
CA HIS A 138 -4.81 1.63 -6.54
C HIS A 138 -4.25 0.43 -5.82
N GLY A 139 -5.13 -0.50 -5.43
CA GLY A 139 -4.73 -1.77 -4.81
C GLY A 139 -4.13 -1.66 -3.41
N TYR A 140 -4.12 -0.46 -2.81
CA TYR A 140 -3.78 -0.23 -1.41
C TYR A 140 -4.82 -0.90 -0.51
N MET A 141 -4.35 -1.62 0.50
CA MET A 141 -5.19 -2.24 1.51
C MET A 141 -4.74 -1.81 2.90
N THR A 142 -5.67 -1.33 3.71
CA THR A 142 -5.37 -0.86 5.06
C THR A 142 -4.67 -1.94 5.90
N SER A 143 -3.52 -1.57 6.48
CA SER A 143 -2.68 -2.44 7.32
C SER A 143 -2.15 -3.68 6.59
N GLU A 144 -1.98 -3.62 5.27
CA GLU A 144 -1.33 -4.71 4.57
C GLU A 144 0.18 -4.74 4.80
N PRO A 145 0.80 -5.94 4.80
CA PRO A 145 2.24 -6.03 4.94
C PRO A 145 2.96 -5.46 3.71
N ALA A 146 4.04 -4.72 3.95
CA ALA A 146 4.79 -4.06 2.88
C ALA A 146 5.22 -5.01 1.75
N ALA A 147 5.71 -6.21 2.09
CA ALA A 147 6.10 -7.20 1.09
C ALA A 147 4.95 -7.64 0.16
N THR A 148 3.71 -7.68 0.67
CA THR A 148 2.53 -8.05 -0.12
C THR A 148 2.03 -6.93 -1.03
N PHE A 149 2.16 -5.66 -0.59
CA PHE A 149 1.95 -4.50 -1.44
C PHE A 149 2.98 -4.52 -2.58
N MET A 150 4.25 -4.69 -2.23
CA MET A 150 5.39 -4.63 -3.14
C MET A 150 5.38 -5.75 -4.20
N ALA A 151 4.99 -6.96 -3.80
CA ALA A 151 4.82 -8.09 -4.70
C ALA A 151 3.72 -7.87 -5.76
N ARG A 152 2.81 -6.89 -5.56
CA ARG A 152 1.71 -6.56 -6.47
C ARG A 152 1.93 -5.29 -7.29
N LEU A 153 3.12 -4.67 -7.20
CA LEU A 153 3.51 -3.59 -8.10
C LEU A 153 3.30 -4.01 -9.55
N SER A 154 2.80 -3.10 -10.38
CA SER A 154 2.51 -3.31 -11.80
C SER A 154 3.78 -3.62 -12.61
N GLY A 155 4.30 -4.84 -12.45
CA GLY A 155 5.40 -5.41 -13.20
C GLY A 155 4.91 -6.46 -14.20
N GLN A 156 5.85 -6.97 -15.00
CA GLN A 156 5.56 -8.01 -15.99
C GLN A 156 5.64 -9.43 -15.42
N ALA A 157 6.19 -9.60 -14.21
CA ALA A 157 6.37 -10.91 -13.61
C ALA A 157 5.01 -11.64 -13.43
N PRO A 158 4.88 -12.90 -13.89
CA PRO A 158 3.63 -13.66 -13.83
C PRO A 158 3.22 -14.06 -12.41
N ALA A 159 4.15 -14.06 -11.45
CA ALA A 159 3.88 -14.32 -10.05
C ALA A 159 4.95 -13.69 -9.16
N ALA A 160 4.66 -13.62 -7.87
CA ALA A 160 5.60 -13.25 -6.83
C ALA A 160 5.47 -14.17 -5.63
N LEU A 161 6.60 -14.55 -5.05
CA LEU A 161 6.68 -15.26 -3.78
C LEU A 161 6.82 -14.23 -2.66
N VAL A 162 5.96 -14.30 -1.64
CA VAL A 162 6.11 -13.53 -0.40
C VAL A 162 6.39 -14.52 0.73
N PHE A 163 7.41 -14.28 1.53
CA PHE A 163 7.88 -15.25 2.52
C PHE A 163 8.36 -14.60 3.81
N ALA A 164 8.28 -15.35 4.91
CA ALA A 164 8.80 -14.97 6.21
C ALA A 164 10.30 -15.33 6.31
N ALA A 165 11.09 -14.36 6.79
CA ALA A 165 12.50 -14.51 7.14
C ALA A 165 12.76 -13.88 8.51
N ASP A 166 13.94 -14.11 9.08
CA ASP A 166 14.31 -13.63 10.43
C ASP A 166 14.17 -12.11 10.59
N GLU A 167 14.43 -11.35 9.53
CA GLU A 167 14.37 -9.89 9.53
C GLU A 167 12.97 -9.31 9.21
N GLY A 168 12.00 -10.17 8.88
CA GLY A 168 10.65 -9.74 8.47
C GLY A 168 10.13 -10.46 7.23
N LEU A 169 9.08 -9.88 6.64
CA LEU A 169 8.55 -10.35 5.36
C LEU A 169 9.37 -9.82 4.19
N ASN A 170 9.70 -10.73 3.28
CA ASN A 170 10.39 -10.45 2.04
C ASN A 170 9.56 -10.93 0.85
N PHE A 171 9.92 -10.48 -0.35
CA PHE A 171 9.33 -10.96 -1.58
C PHE A 171 10.36 -11.09 -2.69
N GLN A 172 10.06 -11.95 -3.66
CA GLN A 172 10.78 -12.03 -4.93
C GLN A 172 9.78 -12.24 -6.05
N THR A 173 10.02 -11.63 -7.20
CA THR A 173 9.25 -11.92 -8.41
C THR A 173 9.72 -13.23 -9.04
N LEU A 174 8.79 -13.98 -9.62
CA LEU A 174 9.10 -15.20 -10.39
C LEU A 174 9.18 -14.82 -11.87
N SER A 175 10.22 -15.29 -12.56
CA SER A 175 10.32 -15.13 -14.02
C SER A 175 9.28 -16.00 -14.74
N ASP A 176 9.09 -15.79 -16.05
CA ASP A 176 8.24 -16.67 -16.87
C ASP A 176 8.71 -18.13 -16.85
N GLU A 177 10.03 -18.35 -16.80
CA GLU A 177 10.62 -19.68 -16.71
C GLU A 177 10.33 -20.32 -15.34
N ASP A 178 10.58 -19.60 -14.25
CA ASP A 178 10.30 -20.10 -12.89
C ASP A 178 8.81 -20.40 -12.72
N PHE A 179 7.95 -19.52 -13.23
CA PHE A 179 6.50 -19.71 -13.17
C PHE A 179 6.05 -20.91 -14.01
N THR A 180 6.63 -21.11 -15.19
CA THR A 180 6.34 -22.31 -16.01
C THR A 180 6.72 -23.58 -15.25
N ARG A 181 7.90 -23.60 -14.64
CA ARG A 181 8.37 -24.73 -13.80
C ARG A 181 7.43 -24.96 -12.63
N LEU A 182 7.03 -23.90 -11.93
CA LEU A 182 6.08 -23.96 -10.81
C LEU A 182 4.72 -24.56 -11.23
N GLN A 183 4.19 -24.22 -12.41
CA GLN A 183 2.92 -24.76 -12.90
C GLN A 183 3.03 -26.24 -13.28
N SER A 184 4.23 -26.72 -13.65
CA SER A 184 4.48 -28.11 -14.04
C SER A 184 4.99 -29.01 -12.91
N GLY A 185 5.34 -28.44 -11.76
CA GLY A 185 6.06 -29.13 -10.69
C GLY A 185 5.86 -28.46 -9.33
N SER A 186 6.94 -28.36 -8.56
CA SER A 186 6.96 -27.75 -7.23
C SER A 186 7.65 -26.39 -7.24
N LEU A 187 7.47 -25.62 -6.15
CA LEU A 187 8.23 -24.39 -5.97
C LEU A 187 9.75 -24.66 -5.89
N ALA A 188 10.17 -25.82 -5.38
CA ALA A 188 11.57 -26.20 -5.36
C ALA A 188 12.14 -26.44 -6.77
N ASP A 189 11.32 -26.94 -7.70
CA ASP A 189 11.71 -27.08 -9.10
C ASP A 189 11.84 -25.71 -9.80
N ALA A 190 11.05 -24.74 -9.37
CA ALA A 190 11.06 -23.39 -9.91
C ALA A 190 12.26 -22.58 -9.44
N ILE A 191 12.43 -22.42 -8.11
CA ILE A 191 13.40 -21.47 -7.53
C ILE A 191 14.61 -22.16 -6.85
N GLY A 192 14.71 -23.48 -6.97
CA GLY A 192 15.79 -24.28 -6.38
C GLY A 192 15.47 -24.82 -4.97
N PRO A 193 16.40 -25.58 -4.38
CA PRO A 193 16.14 -26.37 -3.18
C PRO A 193 15.95 -25.56 -1.89
N HIS A 194 16.32 -24.28 -1.88
CA HIS A 194 16.23 -23.40 -0.71
C HIS A 194 14.91 -22.61 -0.70
N VAL A 195 13.79 -23.32 -0.86
CA VAL A 195 12.46 -22.70 -0.76
C VAL A 195 12.23 -22.23 0.67
N PRO A 196 11.80 -20.97 0.89
CA PRO A 196 11.44 -20.50 2.23
C PRO A 196 10.34 -21.38 2.84
N GLU A 197 10.51 -21.77 4.10
CA GLU A 197 9.56 -22.67 4.78
C GLU A 197 8.14 -22.08 4.87
N ASN A 198 8.05 -20.77 5.07
CA ASN A 198 6.80 -20.06 5.27
C ASN A 198 6.59 -19.01 4.18
N HIS A 199 5.70 -19.29 3.24
CA HIS A 199 5.49 -18.46 2.06
C HIS A 199 4.07 -18.53 1.48
N ILE A 200 3.77 -17.55 0.64
CA ILE A 200 2.61 -17.53 -0.26
C ILE A 200 3.05 -17.18 -1.67
N VAL A 201 2.34 -17.68 -2.67
CA VAL A 201 2.52 -17.29 -4.07
C VAL A 201 1.36 -16.41 -4.51
N LEU A 202 1.66 -15.17 -4.89
CA LEU A 202 0.72 -14.24 -5.50
C LEU A 202 0.83 -14.35 -7.03
N ARG A 203 -0.19 -14.91 -7.67
CA ARG A 203 -0.23 -15.04 -9.13
C ARG A 203 -0.85 -13.80 -9.77
N ARG A 204 -0.14 -13.21 -10.73
CA ARG A 204 -0.63 -12.14 -11.60
C ARG A 204 -1.69 -12.69 -12.54
N ARG A 205 -2.80 -11.98 -12.66
CA ARG A 205 -3.92 -12.30 -13.56
C ARG A 205 -4.47 -11.02 -14.14
N GLU A 206 -5.06 -11.11 -15.32
CA GLU A 206 -5.62 -9.97 -16.03
C GLU A 206 -6.97 -10.36 -16.63
N ASP A 207 -7.94 -9.47 -16.53
CA ASP A 207 -9.24 -9.60 -17.18
C ASP A 207 -9.77 -8.23 -17.63
N GLY A 208 -11.01 -8.18 -18.11
CA GLY A 208 -11.64 -6.94 -18.59
C GLY A 208 -11.80 -5.83 -17.54
N LYS A 209 -11.49 -6.08 -16.26
CA LYS A 209 -11.48 -5.08 -15.17
C LYS A 209 -10.07 -4.64 -14.78
N GLY A 210 -9.03 -5.14 -15.46
CA GLY A 210 -7.64 -4.77 -15.26
C GLY A 210 -6.83 -5.83 -14.52
N LEU A 211 -5.63 -5.41 -14.10
CA LEU A 211 -4.63 -6.29 -13.50
C LEU A 211 -4.89 -6.59 -12.02
N PHE A 212 -4.75 -7.85 -11.63
CA PHE A 212 -4.97 -8.30 -10.26
C PHE A 212 -4.08 -9.50 -9.88
N TYR A 213 -4.12 -9.86 -8.61
CA TYR A 213 -3.40 -10.95 -8.01
C TYR A 213 -4.34 -11.83 -7.18
N THR A 214 -4.02 -13.11 -7.11
CA THR A 214 -4.69 -14.11 -6.25
C THR A 214 -3.63 -14.89 -5.48
N VAL A 215 -3.93 -15.27 -4.23
CA VAL A 215 -3.11 -16.25 -3.51
C VAL A 215 -3.33 -17.62 -4.16
N GLU A 216 -2.30 -18.16 -4.81
CA GLU A 216 -2.37 -19.44 -5.54
C GLU A 216 -1.83 -20.61 -4.72
N GLN A 217 -0.81 -20.35 -3.90
CA GLN A 217 -0.22 -21.33 -3.00
C GLN A 217 0.03 -20.70 -1.63
N THR A 218 -0.09 -21.50 -0.59
CA THR A 218 0.17 -21.10 0.80
C THR A 218 0.85 -22.26 1.51
N GLN A 219 2.01 -21.99 2.09
CA GLN A 219 2.75 -22.86 2.98
C GLN A 219 3.07 -22.05 4.23
N LEU A 220 2.29 -22.23 5.29
CA LEU A 220 2.46 -21.52 6.56
C LEU A 220 2.37 -22.57 7.66
N GLY A 221 3.53 -23.13 8.04
CA GLY A 221 3.64 -24.15 9.08
C GLY A 221 3.16 -23.63 10.42
#